data_AF-A0A8C6UQG8-F1
#
_entry.id   AF-A0A8C6UQG8-F1
#
_cell.length_a   1.000
_cell.length_b   1.000
_cell.length_c   1.000
_cell.angle_alpha   90.00
_cell.angle_beta   90.00
_cell.angle_gamma   90.00
#
_symmetry.space_group_name_H-M   'P 1'
#
loop_
_entity.id
_entity.type
_entity.pdbx_description
1 polymer ?
#
loop_
_entity_poly.entity_id
_entity_poly.type
_entity_poly.pdbx_seq_one_letter_code
_entity_poly.pdbx_strand_id
1 'polypeptide(L)'
;MGAFYCSVCKQTTFSGKSHIFGKSHQSRLRVVLLKFLEKVKEARRTLKKPQVEKCDWTQPNQKFWCYCCQLEVDKNVTDGNTTVLYGGLIEHMATQEHRKNTHKFWWENRADQKLKDKVFFSEEETDRFKAEVEKVLETFVEKDDELIKQEAEVIRAQEKRRQEFLESLTEHEVELESSNDHKNANSCAGDAAR
;
A
#
# COMPACT_ATOMS: atom_id res chain seq x y z
N MET A 1 34.06 33.12 -16.91
CA MET A 1 33.36 32.41 -15.82
C MET A 1 31.94 32.13 -16.29
N GLY A 2 31.53 30.86 -16.35
CA GLY A 2 30.21 30.47 -16.85
C GLY A 2 29.17 30.38 -15.74
N ALA A 3 27.91 30.66 -16.07
CA ALA A 3 26.77 30.41 -15.20
C ALA A 3 26.66 28.91 -14.87
N PHE A 4 26.44 28.58 -13.59
CA PHE A 4 26.28 27.21 -13.11
C PHE A 4 25.06 27.11 -12.21
N TYR A 5 24.12 26.22 -12.53
CA TYR A 5 22.96 25.93 -11.68
C TYR A 5 23.29 24.87 -10.62
N CYS A 6 23.04 25.20 -9.36
CA CYS A 6 23.23 24.28 -8.23
C CYS A 6 21.90 23.65 -7.82
N SER A 7 21.77 22.33 -7.95
CA SER A 7 20.54 21.60 -7.58
C SER A 7 20.26 21.58 -6.08
N VAL A 8 21.29 21.73 -5.24
CA VAL A 8 21.17 21.83 -3.77
C VAL A 8 20.72 23.22 -3.35
N CYS A 9 21.29 24.27 -3.96
CA CYS A 9 20.95 25.66 -3.63
C CYS A 9 19.74 26.20 -4.41
N LYS A 10 19.27 25.48 -5.43
CA LYS A 10 18.17 25.85 -6.34
C LYS A 10 18.38 27.23 -6.99
N GLN A 11 19.62 27.57 -7.30
CA GLN A 11 19.98 28.88 -7.85
C GLN A 11 21.12 28.77 -8.86
N THR A 12 21.11 29.67 -9.85
CA THR A 12 22.22 29.87 -10.77
C THR A 12 23.27 30.74 -10.11
N THR A 13 24.53 30.32 -10.18
CA THR A 13 25.70 31.00 -9.62
C THR A 13 26.64 31.38 -10.74
N PHE A 14 27.19 32.59 -10.70
CA PHE A 14 28.14 33.08 -11.71
C PHE A 14 29.60 32.88 -11.31
N SER A 15 29.85 32.46 -10.07
CA SER A 15 31.16 32.07 -9.54
C SER A 15 31.61 30.67 -10.00
N GLY A 16 30.84 30.01 -10.86
CA GLY A 16 31.11 28.66 -11.36
C GLY A 16 31.11 27.61 -10.24
N LYS A 17 31.92 26.55 -10.39
CA LYS A 17 31.99 25.44 -9.42
C LYS A 17 32.60 25.81 -8.08
N SER A 18 33.17 27.01 -7.90
CA SER A 18 33.74 27.44 -6.62
C SER A 18 32.68 27.58 -5.51
N HIS A 19 31.41 27.83 -5.87
CA HIS A 19 30.34 28.02 -4.87
C HIS A 19 30.11 26.78 -3.98
N ILE A 20 30.45 25.57 -4.45
CA ILE A 20 30.28 24.32 -3.67
C ILE A 20 31.13 24.33 -2.39
N PHE A 21 32.22 25.09 -2.36
CA PHE A 21 33.10 25.22 -1.20
C PHE A 21 32.61 26.30 -0.22
N GLY A 22 31.61 27.09 -0.59
CA GLY A 22 31.08 28.17 0.23
C GLY A 22 30.29 27.64 1.45
N LYS A 23 30.41 28.33 2.59
CA LYS A 23 29.70 27.98 3.84
C LYS A 23 28.18 27.89 3.64
N SER A 24 27.60 28.78 2.83
CA SER A 24 26.16 28.77 2.54
C SER A 24 25.71 27.47 1.85
N HIS A 25 26.44 27.02 0.83
CA HIS A 25 26.16 25.75 0.16
C HIS A 25 26.31 24.58 1.12
N GLN A 26 27.42 24.51 1.87
CA GLN A 26 27.70 23.41 2.80
C GLN A 26 26.66 23.31 3.93
N SER A 27 26.20 24.44 4.47
CA SER A 27 25.11 24.45 5.46
C SER A 27 23.79 23.94 4.87
N ARG A 28 23.43 24.37 3.65
CA ARG A 28 22.22 23.87 2.96
C ARG A 28 22.32 22.38 2.64
N LEU A 29 23.47 21.94 2.13
CA LEU A 29 23.76 20.54 1.84
C LEU A 29 23.59 19.68 3.10
N ARG A 30 24.13 20.11 4.23
CA ARG A 30 23.98 19.41 5.51
C ARG A 30 22.51 19.24 5.91
N VAL A 31 21.70 20.29 5.82
CA VAL A 31 20.27 20.21 6.15
C VAL A 31 19.54 19.25 5.22
N VAL A 32 19.81 19.33 3.91
CA VAL A 32 19.23 18.44 2.90
C VAL A 32 19.60 16.98 3.18
N LEU A 33 20.88 16.70 3.44
CA LEU A 33 21.36 15.35 3.74
C LEU A 33 20.77 14.82 5.05
N LEU A 34 20.65 15.63 6.10
CA LEU A 34 20.04 15.19 7.36
C LEU A 34 18.57 14.81 7.17
N LYS A 35 17.79 15.61 6.42
CA LYS A 35 16.40 15.27 6.10
C LYS A 35 16.30 14.01 5.25
N PHE A 36 17.21 13.85 4.29
CA PHE A 36 17.26 12.65 3.45
C PHE A 36 17.58 11.40 4.27
N LEU A 37 18.57 11.50 5.16
CA LEU A 37 18.98 10.39 6.02
C LEU A 37 17.92 9.99 7.03
N GLU A 38 17.10 10.92 7.54
CA GLU A 38 16.01 10.54 8.44
C GLU A 38 14.98 9.66 7.71
N LYS A 39 14.65 9.97 6.44
CA LYS A 39 13.78 9.10 5.62
C LYS A 39 14.37 7.70 5.42
N VAL A 40 15.67 7.62 5.13
CA VAL A 40 16.38 6.34 4.99
C VAL A 40 16.38 5.56 6.30
N LYS A 41 16.56 6.26 7.43
CA LYS A 41 16.54 5.67 8.76
C LYS A 41 15.15 5.18 9.16
N GLU A 42 14.09 5.90 8.82
CA GLU A 42 12.70 5.45 8.99
C GLU A 42 12.46 4.14 8.24
N ALA A 43 12.85 4.07 6.97
CA ALA A 43 12.77 2.82 6.20
C ALA A 43 13.61 1.70 6.82
N ARG A 44 14.82 2.00 7.32
CA ARG A 44 15.65 0.98 7.97
C ARG A 44 15.00 0.36 9.21
N ARG A 45 14.11 1.07 9.91
CA ARG A 45 13.37 0.54 11.07
C ARG A 45 12.36 -0.54 10.67
N THR A 46 11.89 -0.56 9.43
CA THR A 46 10.91 -1.55 8.95
C THR A 46 11.56 -2.88 8.53
N LEU A 47 12.89 -2.95 8.41
CA LEU A 47 13.60 -4.16 7.97
C LEU A 47 13.26 -5.43 8.77
N LYS A 48 13.01 -5.29 10.08
CA LYS A 48 12.69 -6.43 10.96
C LYS A 48 11.20 -6.72 11.09
N LYS A 49 10.37 -5.73 10.77
CA LYS A 49 8.91 -5.76 10.94
C LYS A 49 8.30 -4.94 9.80
N PRO A 50 8.26 -5.50 8.58
CA PRO A 50 7.62 -4.83 7.47
C PRO A 50 6.14 -4.62 7.77
N GLN A 51 5.58 -3.58 7.18
CA GLN A 51 4.17 -3.23 7.31
C GLN A 51 3.51 -3.37 5.94
N VAL A 52 2.42 -4.12 5.92
CA VAL A 52 1.58 -4.36 4.76
C VAL A 52 0.20 -3.84 5.08
N GLU A 53 -0.35 -3.04 4.17
CA GLU A 53 -1.68 -2.46 4.28
C GLU A 53 -2.50 -2.78 3.02
N LYS A 54 -3.84 -2.74 3.11
CA LYS A 54 -4.69 -2.75 1.92
C LYS A 54 -4.38 -1.51 1.08
N CYS A 55 -4.30 -1.69 -0.22
CA CYS A 55 -4.10 -0.58 -1.14
C CYS A 55 -5.31 0.35 -1.07
N ASP A 56 -5.06 1.63 -0.78
CA ASP A 56 -6.07 2.67 -0.80
C ASP A 56 -6.01 3.42 -2.14
N TRP A 57 -6.90 3.05 -3.05
CA TRP A 57 -7.03 3.69 -4.37
C TRP A 57 -7.44 5.17 -4.30
N THR A 58 -7.92 5.64 -3.15
CA THR A 58 -8.29 7.05 -2.96
C THR A 58 -7.09 7.93 -2.64
N GLN A 59 -5.97 7.34 -2.20
CA GLN A 59 -4.75 8.05 -1.87
C GLN A 59 -3.68 7.85 -2.95
N PRO A 60 -3.03 8.92 -3.42
CA PRO A 60 -1.94 8.77 -4.37
C PRO A 60 -0.75 8.05 -3.72
N ASN A 61 -0.04 7.27 -4.52
CA ASN A 61 1.20 6.63 -4.09
C ASN A 61 2.15 7.66 -3.49
N GLN A 62 2.59 7.42 -2.25
CA GLN A 62 3.54 8.30 -1.58
C GLN A 62 4.89 8.21 -2.30
N LYS A 63 5.47 9.36 -2.63
CA LYS A 63 6.78 9.45 -3.27
C LYS A 63 7.78 10.20 -2.42
N PHE A 64 9.07 10.01 -2.69
CA PHE A 64 10.13 10.84 -2.13
C PHE A 64 11.16 11.24 -3.19
N TRP A 65 11.73 12.43 -3.02
CA TRP A 65 12.83 12.89 -3.83
C TRP A 65 14.16 12.29 -3.38
N CYS A 66 14.85 11.60 -4.28
CA CYS A 66 16.22 11.14 -4.07
C CYS A 66 17.21 12.19 -4.58
N TYR A 67 17.98 12.81 -3.68
CA TYR A 67 18.94 13.84 -4.05
C TYR A 67 20.14 13.30 -4.84
N CYS A 68 20.54 12.05 -4.59
CA CYS A 68 21.64 11.40 -5.28
C CYS A 68 21.30 11.19 -6.77
N CYS A 69 20.12 10.64 -7.02
CA CYS A 69 19.66 10.26 -8.36
C CYS A 69 18.91 11.38 -9.08
N GLN A 70 18.52 12.43 -8.36
CA GLN A 70 17.73 13.56 -8.86
C GLN A 70 16.42 13.10 -9.52
N LEU A 71 15.76 12.15 -8.87
CA LEU A 71 14.50 11.58 -9.34
C LEU A 71 13.51 11.41 -8.19
N GLU A 72 12.24 11.40 -8.57
CA GLU A 72 11.14 11.09 -7.69
C GLU A 72 10.92 9.57 -7.68
N VAL A 73 10.99 8.97 -6.49
CA VAL A 73 10.93 7.52 -6.28
C VAL A 73 9.66 7.20 -5.51
N ASP A 74 9.00 6.09 -5.83
CA ASP A 74 7.93 5.57 -4.99
C ASP A 74 8.47 5.17 -3.61
N LYS A 75 7.78 5.63 -2.57
CA LYS A 75 8.15 5.32 -1.19
C LYS A 75 7.78 3.86 -0.86
N ASN A 76 6.62 3.42 -1.34
CA ASN A 76 6.04 2.11 -1.08
C ASN A 76 6.02 1.27 -2.36
N VAL A 77 5.90 -0.05 -2.23
CA VAL A 77 5.57 -0.95 -3.36
C VAL A 77 4.11 -1.34 -3.24
N THR A 78 3.38 -1.37 -4.35
CA THR A 78 1.99 -1.83 -4.39
C THR A 78 1.76 -2.74 -5.59
N ASP A 79 0.92 -3.76 -5.41
CA ASP A 79 0.41 -4.62 -6.47
C ASP A 79 -1.04 -4.27 -6.86
N GLY A 80 -1.57 -3.16 -6.31
CA GLY A 80 -2.96 -2.71 -6.47
C GLY A 80 -3.91 -3.25 -5.41
N ASN A 81 -3.67 -4.41 -4.80
CA ASN A 81 -4.51 -4.91 -3.71
C ASN A 81 -3.90 -4.61 -2.34
N THR A 82 -2.58 -4.67 -2.26
CA THR A 82 -1.79 -4.47 -1.05
C THR A 82 -0.67 -3.45 -1.29
N THR A 83 -0.19 -2.85 -0.20
CA THR A 83 0.91 -1.90 -0.20
C THR A 83 1.92 -2.28 0.87
N VAL A 84 3.17 -2.50 0.46
CA VAL A 84 4.31 -2.70 1.36
C VAL A 84 4.94 -1.34 1.65
N LEU A 85 4.81 -0.88 2.89
CA LEU A 85 5.34 0.42 3.29
C LEU A 85 6.87 0.45 3.24
N TYR A 86 7.41 1.56 2.74
CA TYR A 86 8.86 1.79 2.54
C TYR A 86 9.57 0.83 1.57
N GLY A 87 8.87 -0.13 0.95
CA GLY A 87 9.46 -1.09 0.03
C GLY A 87 10.20 -0.42 -1.12
N GLY A 88 9.56 0.55 -1.79
CA GLY A 88 10.13 1.22 -2.96
C GLY A 88 11.37 2.06 -2.62
N LEU A 89 11.38 2.66 -1.42
CA LEU A 89 12.56 3.35 -0.90
C LEU A 89 13.72 2.36 -0.67
N ILE A 90 13.47 1.24 0.01
CA ILE A 90 14.51 0.25 0.32
C ILE A 90 15.09 -0.34 -0.97
N GLU A 91 14.23 -0.75 -1.91
CA GLU A 91 14.65 -1.27 -3.21
C GLU A 91 15.48 -0.25 -3.98
N HIS A 92 15.05 1.00 -4.05
CA HIS A 92 15.80 2.05 -4.73
C HIS A 92 17.20 2.26 -4.11
N MET A 93 17.29 2.34 -2.79
CA MET A 93 18.57 2.55 -2.08
C MET A 93 19.53 1.35 -2.21
N ALA A 94 19.02 0.15 -2.51
CA ALA A 94 19.82 -1.04 -2.76
C ALA A 94 20.35 -1.14 -4.21
N THR A 95 19.84 -0.33 -5.14
CA THR A 95 20.25 -0.42 -6.55
C THR A 95 21.71 0.01 -6.79
N GLN A 96 22.36 -0.65 -7.75
CA GLN A 96 23.71 -0.26 -8.21
C GLN A 96 23.71 1.15 -8.84
N GLU A 97 22.61 1.54 -9.48
CA GLU A 97 22.46 2.89 -10.04
C GLU A 97 22.48 3.95 -8.93
N HIS A 98 21.72 3.75 -7.85
CA HIS A 98 21.76 4.64 -6.69
C HIS A 98 23.16 4.74 -6.11
N ARG A 99 23.90 3.63 -6.02
CA ARG A 99 25.29 3.64 -5.57
C ARG A 99 26.17 4.52 -6.45
N LYS A 100 26.14 4.33 -7.77
CA LYS A 100 26.91 5.15 -8.73
C LYS A 100 26.56 6.64 -8.61
N ASN A 101 25.27 6.95 -8.57
CA ASN A 101 24.77 8.33 -8.47
C ASN A 101 25.15 8.98 -7.13
N THR A 102 25.12 8.23 -6.03
CA THR A 102 25.56 8.70 -4.71
C THR A 102 27.05 9.04 -4.72
N HIS A 103 27.90 8.20 -5.31
CA HIS A 103 29.33 8.51 -5.44
C HIS A 103 29.56 9.81 -6.23
N LYS A 104 28.86 9.98 -7.35
CA LYS A 104 28.92 11.21 -8.16
C LYS A 104 28.43 12.43 -7.37
N PHE A 105 27.26 12.34 -6.74
CA PHE A 105 26.67 13.42 -5.95
C PHE A 105 27.59 13.85 -4.79
N TRP A 106 28.17 12.89 -4.07
CA TRP A 106 29.09 13.18 -2.96
C TRP A 106 30.33 13.93 -3.43
N TRP A 107 30.89 13.49 -4.57
CA TRP A 107 32.02 14.17 -5.18
C TRP A 107 31.63 15.59 -5.60
N GLU A 108 30.57 15.75 -6.41
CA GLU A 108 30.16 17.04 -6.98
C GLU A 108 29.81 18.10 -5.93
N ASN A 109 29.25 17.70 -4.79
CA ASN A 109 28.82 18.62 -3.72
C ASN A 109 29.77 18.68 -2.53
N ARG A 110 30.88 17.93 -2.55
CA ARG A 110 31.83 17.82 -1.42
C ARG A 110 31.12 17.47 -0.10
N ALA A 111 30.20 16.51 -0.17
CA ALA A 111 29.42 16.07 0.98
C ALA A 111 30.30 15.35 2.02
N ASP A 112 29.83 15.36 3.27
CA ASP A 112 30.50 14.66 4.38
C ASP A 112 30.55 13.15 4.13
N GLN A 113 31.76 12.60 4.08
CA GLN A 113 31.99 11.18 3.84
C GLN A 113 31.43 10.29 4.96
N LYS A 114 31.32 10.80 6.20
CA LYS A 114 30.74 10.06 7.34
C LYS A 114 29.26 9.74 7.16
N LEU A 115 28.60 10.42 6.25
CA LEU A 115 27.18 10.26 5.96
C LEU A 115 26.92 9.35 4.75
N LYS A 116 27.95 9.04 3.97
CA LYS A 116 27.81 8.35 2.69
C LYS A 116 27.28 6.93 2.84
N ASP A 117 27.86 6.15 3.75
CA ASP A 117 27.49 4.74 3.88
C ASP A 117 26.07 4.55 4.47
N LYS A 118 25.52 5.60 5.08
CA LYS A 118 24.19 5.56 5.71
C LYS A 118 23.03 5.55 4.70
N VAL A 119 23.28 5.92 3.44
CA VAL A 119 22.23 5.94 2.41
C VAL A 119 22.10 4.61 1.66
N PHE A 120 23.00 3.65 1.89
CA PHE A 120 22.97 2.35 1.22
C PHE A 120 22.27 1.29 2.06
N PHE A 121 21.59 0.37 1.38
CA PHE A 121 21.19 -0.91 1.95
C PHE A 121 22.07 -2.00 1.36
N SER A 122 22.50 -2.93 2.20
CA SER A 122 23.21 -4.12 1.73
C SER A 122 22.24 -5.09 1.06
N GLU A 123 22.77 -5.97 0.22
CA GLU A 123 22.03 -7.07 -0.40
C GLU A 123 21.40 -7.94 0.70
N GLU A 124 22.17 -8.31 1.72
CA GLU A 124 21.67 -9.06 2.88
C GLU A 124 20.52 -8.37 3.62
N GLU A 125 20.57 -7.04 3.81
CA GLU A 125 19.46 -6.31 4.43
C GLU A 125 18.20 -6.35 3.57
N THR A 126 18.37 -6.25 2.25
CA THR A 126 17.27 -6.26 1.28
C THR A 126 16.65 -7.65 1.20
N ASP A 127 17.46 -8.70 1.18
CA ASP A 127 16.97 -10.08 1.14
C ASP A 127 16.26 -10.48 2.43
N ARG A 128 16.81 -10.10 3.59
CA ARG A 128 16.10 -10.28 4.87
C ARG A 128 14.77 -9.55 4.88
N PHE A 129 14.72 -8.32 4.38
CA PHE A 129 13.48 -7.57 4.30
C PHE A 129 12.44 -8.28 3.40
N LYS A 130 12.84 -8.74 2.22
CA LYS A 130 11.96 -9.49 1.31
C LYS A 130 11.40 -10.76 1.97
N ALA A 131 12.25 -11.52 2.66
CA ALA A 131 11.82 -12.73 3.38
C ALA A 131 10.83 -12.42 4.53
N GLU A 132 11.03 -11.32 5.25
CA GLU A 132 10.05 -10.90 6.27
C GLU A 132 8.75 -10.34 5.65
N VAL A 133 8.84 -9.67 4.50
CA VAL A 133 7.66 -9.18 3.76
C VAL A 133 6.82 -10.36 3.30
N GLU A 134 7.43 -11.42 2.77
CA GLU A 134 6.74 -12.64 2.35
C GLU A 134 5.94 -13.27 3.50
N LYS A 135 6.54 -13.41 4.69
CA LYS A 135 5.83 -13.91 5.88
C LYS A 135 4.65 -13.03 6.29
N VAL A 136 4.85 -11.71 6.28
CA VAL A 136 3.78 -10.77 6.65
C VAL A 136 2.65 -10.78 5.62
N LEU A 137 2.98 -10.91 4.34
CA LEU A 137 1.98 -11.04 3.26
C LEU A 137 1.17 -12.33 3.39
N GLU A 138 1.81 -13.47 3.69
CA GLU A 138 1.11 -14.73 3.93
C GLU A 138 0.08 -14.59 5.06
N THR A 139 0.53 -14.08 6.22
CA THR A 139 -0.38 -13.83 7.36
C THR A 139 -1.47 -12.81 7.04
N PHE A 140 -1.19 -11.84 6.17
CA PHE A 140 -2.17 -10.82 5.76
C PHE A 140 -3.26 -11.43 4.88
N VAL A 141 -2.88 -12.24 3.89
CA VAL A 141 -3.80 -12.95 3.00
C VAL A 141 -4.67 -13.94 3.77
N GLU A 142 -4.08 -14.71 4.69
CA GLU A 142 -4.83 -15.64 5.54
C GLU A 142 -5.95 -14.93 6.33
N LYS A 143 -5.65 -13.77 6.92
CA LYS A 143 -6.65 -12.97 7.65
C LYS A 143 -7.73 -12.43 6.74
N ASP A 144 -7.36 -11.97 5.54
CA ASP A 144 -8.33 -11.50 4.56
C ASP A 144 -9.27 -12.63 4.11
N ASP A 145 -8.73 -13.85 3.89
CA ASP A 145 -9.52 -15.03 3.55
C ASP A 145 -10.48 -15.45 4.67
N GLU A 146 -10.04 -15.36 5.94
CA GLU A 146 -10.90 -15.60 7.10
C GLU A 146 -12.07 -14.63 7.15
N LEU A 147 -11.83 -13.33 6.90
CA LEU A 147 -12.88 -12.32 6.85
C LEU A 147 -13.88 -12.61 5.71
N ILE A 148 -13.38 -12.94 4.52
CA ILE A 148 -14.23 -13.29 3.36
C ILE A 148 -15.11 -14.50 3.68
N LYS A 149 -14.56 -15.53 4.34
CA LYS A 149 -15.33 -16.72 4.76
C LYS A 149 -16.43 -16.36 5.75
N GLN A 150 -16.13 -15.54 6.75
CA GLN A 150 -17.11 -15.08 7.74
C GLN A 150 -18.23 -14.27 7.09
N GLU A 151 -17.90 -13.35 6.18
CA GLU A 151 -18.88 -12.57 5.42
C GLU A 151 -19.76 -13.46 4.55
N ALA A 152 -19.17 -14.45 3.86
CA ALA A 152 -19.93 -15.40 3.05
C ALA A 152 -20.90 -16.26 3.89
N GLU A 153 -20.52 -16.64 5.11
CA GLU A 153 -21.42 -17.34 6.04
C GLU A 153 -22.61 -16.49 6.44
N VAL A 154 -22.40 -15.19 6.73
CA VAL A 154 -23.48 -14.25 7.04
C VAL A 154 -24.44 -14.12 5.85
N ILE A 155 -23.91 -13.97 4.63
CA ILE A 155 -24.72 -13.89 3.41
C ILE A 155 -25.56 -15.16 3.23
N ARG A 156 -24.94 -16.35 3.36
CA ARG A 156 -25.65 -17.64 3.24
C ARG A 156 -26.73 -17.80 4.29
N ALA A 157 -26.46 -17.44 5.55
CA ALA A 157 -27.43 -17.52 6.64
C ALA A 157 -28.61 -16.55 6.41
N GLN A 158 -28.33 -15.35 5.90
CA GLN A 158 -29.35 -14.37 5.57
C GLN A 158 -30.22 -14.86 4.41
N GLU A 159 -29.61 -15.44 3.37
CA GLU A 159 -30.33 -15.98 2.22
C GLU A 159 -31.19 -17.19 2.60
N LYS A 160 -30.67 -18.10 3.43
CA LYS A 160 -31.46 -19.22 3.96
C LYS A 160 -32.69 -18.72 4.71
N ARG A 161 -32.54 -17.72 5.57
CA ARG A 161 -33.66 -17.10 6.30
C ARG A 161 -34.69 -16.49 5.35
N ARG A 162 -34.25 -15.85 4.25
CA ARG A 162 -35.17 -15.31 3.23
C ARG A 162 -35.96 -16.42 2.54
N GLN A 163 -35.30 -17.51 2.18
CA GLN A 163 -35.92 -18.66 1.54
C GLN A 163 -36.95 -19.32 2.46
N GLU A 164 -36.60 -19.61 3.71
CA GLU A 164 -37.51 -20.15 4.72
C GLU A 164 -38.75 -19.27 4.93
N PHE A 165 -38.59 -17.95 4.93
CA PHE A 165 -39.71 -17.01 5.03
C PHE A 165 -40.62 -17.08 3.79
N LEU A 166 -40.06 -17.09 2.58
CA LEU A 166 -40.84 -17.20 1.35
C LEU A 166 -41.59 -18.53 1.28
N GLU A 167 -40.93 -19.63 1.63
CA GLU A 167 -41.55 -20.96 1.69
C GLU A 167 -42.78 -20.95 2.62
N SER A 168 -42.66 -20.35 3.81
CA SER A 168 -43.79 -20.26 4.75
C SER A 168 -44.99 -19.45 4.22
N LEU A 169 -44.76 -18.44 3.38
CA LEU A 169 -45.84 -17.69 2.73
C LEU A 169 -46.54 -18.54 1.66
N THR A 170 -45.76 -19.24 0.83
CA THR A 170 -46.32 -20.14 -0.20
C THR A 170 -47.09 -21.31 0.42
N GLU A 171 -46.59 -21.91 1.50
CA GLU A 171 -47.31 -23.00 2.19
C GLU A 171 -48.67 -22.51 2.72
N HIS A 172 -48.72 -21.31 3.30
CA HIS A 172 -49.96 -20.72 3.78
C HIS A 172 -50.95 -20.37 2.64
N GLU A 173 -50.46 -19.94 1.49
CA GLU A 173 -51.31 -19.72 0.30
C GLU A 173 -51.88 -21.04 -0.25
N VAL A 174 -51.08 -22.10 -0.32
CA VAL A 174 -51.53 -23.42 -0.80
C VAL A 174 -52.55 -24.05 0.16
N GLU A 175 -52.37 -23.90 1.48
CA GLU A 175 -53.35 -24.35 2.49
C GLU A 175 -54.68 -23.58 2.38
N LEU A 176 -54.62 -22.27 2.10
CA LEU A 176 -55.82 -21.46 1.88
C LEU A 176 -56.56 -21.86 0.60
N GLU A 177 -55.85 -22.12 -0.50
CA GLU A 177 -56.43 -22.57 -1.76
C GLU A 177 -57.06 -23.97 -1.63
N SER A 178 -56.40 -24.93 -0.98
CA SER A 178 -56.95 -26.29 -0.79
C SER A 178 -58.20 -26.29 0.11
N SER A 179 -58.25 -25.39 1.10
CA SER A 179 -59.40 -25.24 1.99
C SER A 179 -60.60 -24.58 1.29
N ASN A 180 -60.34 -23.69 0.32
CA ASN A 180 -61.38 -23.08 -0.50
C ASN A 180 -61.92 -24.05 -1.55
N ASP A 181 -61.07 -24.89 -2.16
CA ASP A 181 -61.51 -25.93 -3.09
C ASP A 181 -62.38 -27.00 -2.40
N HIS A 182 -62.06 -27.37 -1.15
CA HIS A 182 -62.90 -28.27 -0.35
C HIS A 182 -64.25 -27.66 0.03
N LYS A 183 -64.31 -26.35 0.31
CA LYS A 183 -65.58 -25.65 0.60
C LYS A 183 -66.45 -25.54 -0.66
N ASN A 184 -65.86 -25.34 -1.83
CA ASN A 184 -66.58 -25.23 -3.10
C ASN A 184 -67.11 -26.59 -3.60
N ALA A 185 -66.40 -27.69 -3.33
CA ALA A 185 -66.89 -29.04 -3.62
C ALA A 185 -68.04 -29.48 -2.68
N ASN A 186 -68.02 -29.06 -1.41
CA ASN A 186 -69.07 -29.41 -0.45
C ASN A 186 -70.37 -28.59 -0.61
N SER A 187 -70.34 -27.42 -1.27
CA SER A 187 -71.55 -26.64 -1.52
C SER A 187 -72.40 -27.16 -2.69
N CYS A 188 -71.95 -28.18 -3.43
CA CYS A 188 -72.69 -28.77 -4.55
C CYS A 188 -73.43 -30.08 -4.20
N ALA A 189 -73.31 -30.59 -2.97
CA ALA A 189 -73.86 -31.88 -2.55
C ALA A 189 -75.12 -31.79 -1.66
N GLY A 190 -75.68 -30.59 -1.43
CA GLY A 190 -76.76 -30.37 -0.46
C GLY A 190 -77.96 -29.66 -1.03
N ASP A 191 -78.69 -30.26 -1.98
CA ASP A 191 -80.10 -29.97 -2.23
C ASP A 191 -80.73 -31.04 -3.12
N ALA A 192 -81.10 -32.19 -2.53
CA ALA A 192 -81.95 -33.20 -3.17
C ALA A 192 -82.67 -34.07 -2.12
N ALA A 193 -83.44 -33.46 -1.22
CA ALA A 193 -84.49 -34.17 -0.48
C ALA A 193 -85.44 -33.20 0.23
N ARG A 194 -86.50 -32.75 -0.46
CA ARG A 194 -87.84 -32.67 0.14
C ARG A 194 -88.94 -32.60 -0.92
#